data_AF-A0A6S6S279-F1
#
_entry.id   AF-A0A6S6S279-F1
#
_cell.length_a   1.000
_cell.length_b   1.000
_cell.length_c   1.000
_cell.angle_alpha   90.00
_cell.angle_beta   90.00
_cell.angle_gamma   90.00
#
_symmetry.space_group_name_H-M   'P 1'
#
loop_
_entity.id
_entity.type
_entity.pdbx_description
1 polymer ?
#
loop_
_entity_poly.entity_id
_entity_poly.type
_entity_poly.pdbx_seq_one_letter_code
_entity_poly.pdbx_strand_id
1 'polypeptide(L)'
;MTFRNLAITTLATLFLVGCGSSDSGDVSYATLPSGKVFVFFDNNTGKQYRYDTDKKSYEDMNSDTTKIYDMTGKNGKVYTWDHEINTTTETYEQKIVMLHDDYTIGQSLPYTEFHYLAHLHEETNGTHTFAAHSNTEFNPANNDVKKDAALATLNTALKTHAEVKQEIANVLPSGETLCNFYVLGHEDHDENAVGSNEVEEKSAHIALTDKGTVRIYKDSNITNKLEENQSSFSLDGVSACTEDKSSIIKNDEDGVMIYSADSQTLYLLDSHGKDFHVHSSWKVSQLLPAGFTPTQMGGTGEAGEHVH
;
A
#
# COMPACT_ATOMS: atom_id res chain seq x y z
N MET A 1 48.50 -31.29 53.99
CA MET A 1 48.07 -30.81 52.66
C MET A 1 46.56 -30.71 52.67
N THR A 2 46.05 -29.49 52.68
CA THR A 2 44.64 -29.15 52.88
C THR A 2 44.03 -28.85 51.52
N PHE A 3 43.07 -29.66 51.06
CA PHE A 3 42.29 -29.34 49.87
C PHE A 3 41.19 -28.35 50.25
N ARG A 4 41.24 -27.17 49.63
CA ARG A 4 40.20 -26.12 49.75
C ARG A 4 39.06 -26.44 48.79
N ASN A 5 37.84 -26.45 49.32
CA ASN A 5 36.60 -26.50 48.57
C ASN A 5 36.48 -25.27 47.66
N LEU A 6 36.30 -25.50 46.36
CA LEU A 6 35.94 -24.47 45.39
C LEU A 6 34.41 -24.39 45.37
N ALA A 7 33.85 -23.34 45.98
CA ALA A 7 32.44 -23.01 45.84
C ALA A 7 32.24 -22.35 44.47
N ILE A 8 31.56 -23.03 43.56
CA ILE A 8 31.08 -22.46 42.30
C ILE A 8 29.74 -21.81 42.60
N THR A 9 29.73 -20.49 42.73
CA THR A 9 28.51 -19.69 42.84
C THR A 9 27.96 -19.48 41.43
N THR A 10 27.00 -20.30 41.03
CA THR A 10 26.25 -20.11 39.79
C THR A 10 25.34 -18.90 39.97
N LEU A 11 25.69 -17.78 39.33
CA LEU A 11 24.83 -16.60 39.24
C LEU A 11 23.66 -16.96 38.32
N ALA A 12 22.52 -17.31 38.91
CA ALA A 12 21.28 -17.51 38.19
C ALA A 12 20.75 -16.13 37.76
N THR A 13 21.02 -15.75 36.51
CA THR A 13 20.35 -14.63 35.86
C THR A 13 18.89 -15.02 35.66
N LEU A 14 18.00 -14.56 36.55
CA LEU A 14 16.57 -14.57 36.28
C LEU A 14 16.30 -13.62 35.11
N PHE A 15 16.21 -14.18 33.91
CA PHE A 15 15.42 -13.55 32.86
C PHE A 15 13.97 -13.59 33.33
N LEU A 16 13.43 -12.43 33.68
CA LEU A 16 12.00 -12.17 33.69
C LEU A 16 11.53 -12.26 32.24
N VAL A 17 11.29 -13.48 31.77
CA VAL A 17 10.52 -13.74 30.56
C VAL A 17 9.08 -13.42 30.95
N GLY A 18 8.59 -12.27 30.49
CA GLY A 18 7.16 -11.99 30.57
C GLY A 18 6.41 -13.10 29.85
N CYS A 19 5.40 -13.68 30.51
CA CYS A 19 4.38 -14.46 29.85
C CYS A 19 3.64 -13.55 28.86
N GLY A 20 4.16 -13.43 27.65
CA GLY A 20 3.35 -13.15 26.47
C GLY A 20 2.76 -14.48 26.04
N SER A 21 1.44 -14.61 26.14
CA SER A 21 0.71 -15.74 25.56
C SER A 21 1.16 -15.93 24.12
N SER A 22 1.85 -17.03 23.88
CA SER A 22 2.06 -17.58 22.55
C SER A 22 0.75 -18.26 22.17
N ASP A 23 -0.24 -17.47 21.77
CA ASP A 23 -1.25 -17.99 20.87
C ASP A 23 -0.55 -18.16 19.52
N SER A 24 -0.01 -19.37 19.33
CA SER A 24 0.13 -19.94 17.99
C SER A 24 -1.27 -20.14 17.43
N GLY A 25 -1.95 -19.03 17.14
CA GLY A 25 -3.21 -19.03 16.44
C GLY A 25 -2.94 -19.45 15.02
N ASP A 26 -3.54 -20.57 14.62
CA ASP A 26 -3.79 -20.89 13.22
C ASP A 26 -4.10 -19.60 12.47
N VAL A 27 -3.26 -19.23 11.50
CA VAL A 27 -3.64 -18.23 10.50
C VAL A 27 -4.80 -18.86 9.75
N SER A 28 -6.02 -18.55 10.18
CA SER A 28 -7.23 -18.83 9.43
C SER A 28 -6.97 -18.36 8.01
N TYR A 29 -7.09 -19.26 7.02
CA TYR A 29 -7.09 -18.88 5.62
C TYR A 29 -8.39 -18.10 5.36
N ALA A 30 -8.46 -16.86 5.88
CA ALA A 30 -9.56 -15.96 5.60
C ALA A 30 -9.62 -15.75 4.09
N THR A 31 -10.82 -15.63 3.56
CA THR A 31 -11.01 -15.22 2.18
C THR A 31 -10.46 -13.81 1.99
N LEU A 32 -9.89 -13.53 0.82
CA LEU A 32 -9.55 -12.15 0.45
C LEU A 32 -10.77 -11.24 0.63
N PRO A 33 -10.56 -9.96 1.02
CA PRO A 33 -11.61 -8.96 1.03
C PRO A 33 -12.33 -8.90 -0.33
N SER A 34 -13.66 -8.82 -0.31
CA SER A 34 -14.49 -8.67 -1.51
C SER A 34 -14.39 -7.28 -2.12
N GLY A 35 -14.86 -7.11 -3.36
CA GLY A 35 -14.95 -5.81 -4.03
C GLY A 35 -13.61 -5.22 -4.45
N LYS A 36 -12.49 -5.96 -4.33
CA LYS A 36 -11.16 -5.53 -4.72
C LYS A 36 -10.74 -6.10 -6.08
N VAL A 37 -10.02 -5.28 -6.82
CA VAL A 37 -9.32 -5.64 -8.05
C VAL A 37 -7.85 -5.29 -7.89
N PHE A 38 -6.98 -6.28 -8.03
CA PHE A 38 -5.53 -6.11 -7.99
C PHE A 38 -4.94 -6.21 -9.39
N VAL A 39 -3.95 -5.38 -9.69
CA VAL A 39 -3.11 -5.49 -10.89
C VAL A 39 -1.71 -5.84 -10.43
N PHE A 40 -1.28 -7.06 -10.72
CA PHE A 40 0.07 -7.53 -10.44
C PHE A 40 0.95 -7.38 -11.66
N PHE A 41 2.15 -6.83 -11.50
CA PHE A 41 3.06 -6.53 -12.60
C PHE A 41 4.47 -7.05 -12.32
N ASP A 42 5.09 -7.65 -13.33
CA ASP A 42 6.50 -8.07 -13.31
C ASP A 42 7.35 -7.13 -14.18
N ASN A 43 8.14 -6.28 -13.53
CA ASN A 43 9.06 -5.34 -14.16
C ASN A 43 10.15 -6.00 -15.00
N ASN A 44 10.42 -7.31 -14.86
CA ASN A 44 11.45 -7.96 -15.66
C ASN A 44 10.93 -8.37 -17.04
N THR A 45 9.62 -8.62 -17.15
CA THR A 45 9.01 -9.18 -18.37
C THR A 45 7.95 -8.29 -18.99
N GLY A 46 7.42 -7.31 -18.24
CA GLY A 46 6.28 -6.49 -18.65
C GLY A 46 4.94 -7.23 -18.59
N LYS A 47 4.92 -8.44 -18.00
CA LYS A 47 3.71 -9.23 -17.82
C LYS A 47 2.89 -8.70 -16.66
N GLN A 48 1.57 -8.77 -16.80
CA GLN A 48 0.63 -8.40 -15.75
C GLN A 48 -0.64 -9.22 -15.77
N TYR A 49 -1.19 -9.38 -14.57
CA TYR A 49 -2.45 -10.06 -14.33
C TYR A 49 -3.35 -9.18 -13.48
N ARG A 50 -4.61 -9.08 -13.88
CA ARG A 50 -5.68 -8.53 -13.04
C ARG A 50 -6.27 -9.65 -12.21
N TYR A 51 -6.34 -9.55 -10.89
CA TYR A 51 -7.08 -10.46 -10.03
C TYR A 51 -8.32 -9.77 -9.48
N ASP A 52 -9.49 -10.39 -9.66
CA ASP A 52 -10.78 -9.91 -9.15
C ASP A 52 -11.17 -10.78 -7.95
N THR A 53 -11.31 -10.16 -6.78
CA THR A 53 -11.56 -10.87 -5.51
C THR A 53 -12.95 -11.46 -5.40
N ASP A 54 -13.96 -10.85 -6.02
CA ASP A 54 -15.33 -11.37 -6.04
C ASP A 54 -15.44 -12.58 -6.96
N LYS A 55 -14.83 -12.47 -8.15
CA LYS A 55 -14.80 -13.56 -9.12
C LYS A 55 -13.79 -14.65 -8.76
N LYS A 56 -12.83 -14.36 -7.88
CA LYS A 56 -11.71 -15.23 -7.49
C LYS A 56 -10.96 -15.77 -8.70
N SER A 57 -10.70 -14.88 -9.65
CA SER A 57 -10.12 -15.24 -10.95
C SER A 57 -9.15 -14.17 -11.41
N TYR A 58 -8.12 -14.58 -12.14
CA TYR A 58 -7.20 -13.68 -12.82
C TYR A 58 -7.49 -13.58 -14.33
N GLU A 59 -7.17 -12.43 -14.91
CA GLU A 59 -7.13 -12.18 -16.36
C GLU A 59 -5.70 -11.78 -16.75
N ASP A 60 -5.18 -12.38 -17.82
CA ASP A 60 -3.93 -11.95 -18.44
C ASP A 60 -4.17 -10.63 -19.19
N MET A 61 -3.61 -9.54 -18.67
CA MET A 61 -3.80 -8.21 -19.24
C MET A 61 -2.97 -7.99 -20.51
N ASN A 62 -1.97 -8.82 -20.79
CA ASN A 62 -1.20 -8.75 -22.03
C ASN A 62 -1.77 -9.65 -23.14
N SER A 63 -2.78 -10.48 -22.84
CA SER A 63 -3.33 -11.44 -23.82
C SER A 63 -3.98 -10.79 -25.04
N ASP A 64 -4.46 -9.55 -24.90
CA ASP A 64 -5.04 -8.77 -25.99
C ASP A 64 -4.16 -7.54 -26.28
N THR A 65 -3.26 -7.69 -27.23
CA THR A 65 -2.31 -6.64 -27.66
C THR A 65 -3.00 -5.44 -28.30
N THR A 66 -4.31 -5.51 -28.56
CA THR A 66 -5.08 -4.36 -29.08
C THR A 66 -5.54 -3.43 -27.95
N LYS A 67 -5.46 -3.88 -26.70
CA LYS A 67 -5.83 -3.07 -25.55
C LYS A 67 -4.68 -2.14 -25.16
N ILE A 68 -5.06 -0.93 -24.78
CA ILE A 68 -4.17 0.17 -24.36
C ILE A 68 -3.27 -0.14 -23.15
N TYR A 69 -3.57 -1.24 -22.45
CA TYR A 69 -2.79 -1.70 -21.31
C TYR A 69 -1.81 -2.81 -21.67
N ASP A 70 -1.49 -3.12 -22.92
CA ASP A 70 -0.37 -4.03 -23.18
C ASP A 70 0.97 -3.39 -22.71
N MET A 71 1.59 -4.09 -21.75
CA MET A 71 2.84 -3.70 -21.09
C MET A 71 4.03 -4.55 -21.52
N THR A 72 3.89 -5.38 -22.56
CA THR A 72 4.97 -6.23 -23.07
C THR A 72 6.22 -5.40 -23.41
N GLY A 73 7.34 -5.73 -22.76
CA GLY A 73 8.62 -5.03 -22.97
C GLY A 73 8.71 -3.62 -22.36
N LYS A 74 7.74 -3.24 -21.52
CA LYS A 74 7.73 -1.98 -20.76
C LYS A 74 8.02 -2.26 -19.29
N ASN A 75 8.60 -1.28 -18.61
CA ASN A 75 8.80 -1.26 -17.17
C ASN A 75 8.08 -0.05 -16.57
N GLY A 76 7.82 -0.09 -15.26
CA GLY A 76 7.15 1.01 -14.60
C GLY A 76 7.00 0.87 -13.09
N LYS A 77 6.46 1.93 -12.50
CA LYS A 77 6.06 1.98 -11.10
C LYS A 77 4.55 2.05 -11.01
N VAL A 78 3.95 1.08 -10.33
CA VAL A 78 2.53 1.04 -10.07
C VAL A 78 2.23 1.95 -8.90
N TYR A 79 1.37 2.94 -9.13
CA TYR A 79 0.90 3.86 -8.12
C TYR A 79 -0.62 3.76 -7.99
N THR A 80 -1.11 3.61 -6.77
CA THR A 80 -2.55 3.67 -6.48
C THR A 80 -2.85 5.06 -5.93
N TRP A 81 -3.87 5.69 -6.50
CA TRP A 81 -4.27 7.06 -6.22
C TRP A 81 -5.75 7.09 -5.83
N ASP A 82 -6.03 7.61 -4.64
CA ASP A 82 -7.39 7.93 -4.23
C ASP A 82 -7.76 9.31 -4.84
N HIS A 83 -8.51 9.29 -5.94
CA HIS A 83 -8.91 10.49 -6.69
C HIS A 83 -10.24 11.01 -6.15
N GLU A 84 -10.20 12.16 -5.51
CA GLU A 84 -11.39 12.87 -5.09
C GLU A 84 -12.23 13.33 -6.29
N ILE A 85 -13.49 12.93 -6.33
CA ILE A 85 -14.45 13.26 -7.39
C ILE A 85 -15.31 14.45 -6.98
N ASN A 86 -15.66 14.54 -5.69
CA ASN A 86 -16.55 15.55 -5.17
C ASN A 86 -16.21 15.90 -3.72
N THR A 87 -15.76 17.13 -3.51
CA THR A 87 -15.39 17.71 -2.20
C THR A 87 -16.56 17.93 -1.26
N THR A 88 -17.79 17.97 -1.77
CA THR A 88 -18.98 18.18 -0.93
C THR A 88 -19.49 16.88 -0.33
N THR A 89 -19.17 15.75 -0.95
CA THR A 89 -19.64 14.41 -0.54
C THR A 89 -18.48 13.47 -0.24
N GLU A 90 -17.25 14.00 -0.14
CA GLU A 90 -16.00 13.26 0.16
C GLU A 90 -15.94 11.93 -0.62
N THR A 91 -16.28 12.01 -1.91
CA THR A 91 -16.43 10.81 -2.74
C THR A 91 -15.13 10.58 -3.50
N TYR A 92 -14.49 9.45 -3.23
CA TYR A 92 -13.20 9.07 -3.82
C TYR A 92 -13.34 7.90 -4.79
N GLU A 93 -12.55 7.92 -5.86
CA GLU A 93 -12.37 6.84 -6.82
C GLU A 93 -10.91 6.36 -6.75
N GLN A 94 -10.68 5.08 -6.49
CA GLN A 94 -9.32 4.53 -6.56
C GLN A 94 -8.91 4.32 -8.01
N LYS A 95 -7.71 4.83 -8.36
CA LYS A 95 -7.12 4.75 -9.69
C LYS A 95 -5.74 4.12 -9.61
N ILE A 96 -5.41 3.25 -10.54
CA ILE A 96 -4.07 2.70 -10.72
C ILE A 96 -3.42 3.44 -11.90
N VAL A 97 -2.23 3.99 -11.67
CA VAL A 97 -1.40 4.61 -12.71
C VAL A 97 -0.10 3.83 -12.80
N MET A 98 0.32 3.51 -14.02
CA MET A 98 1.64 2.92 -14.28
C MET A 98 2.59 4.02 -14.78
N LEU A 99 3.39 4.57 -13.87
CA LEU A 99 4.43 5.55 -14.17
C LEU A 99 5.60 4.88 -14.90
N HIS A 100 6.34 5.64 -15.71
CA HIS A 100 7.61 5.16 -16.24
C HIS A 100 8.60 4.84 -15.11
N ASP A 101 9.53 3.91 -15.36
CA ASP A 101 10.49 3.45 -14.35
C ASP A 101 11.53 4.52 -14.00
N ASP A 102 11.91 5.35 -14.97
CA ASP A 102 12.81 6.50 -14.81
C ASP A 102 12.12 7.76 -14.26
N TYR A 103 10.79 7.78 -14.17
CA TYR A 103 10.07 8.88 -13.55
C TYR A 103 10.39 8.99 -12.06
N THR A 104 10.67 10.22 -11.62
CA THR A 104 10.94 10.57 -10.22
C THR A 104 9.72 11.26 -9.62
N ILE A 105 9.06 10.58 -8.68
CA ILE A 105 7.90 11.13 -7.94
C ILE A 105 8.30 12.44 -7.24
N GLY A 106 7.41 13.43 -7.30
CA GLY A 106 7.64 14.80 -6.80
C GLY A 106 8.01 15.81 -7.90
N GLN A 107 8.32 15.35 -9.12
CA GLN A 107 8.37 16.22 -10.29
C GLN A 107 6.97 16.44 -10.88
N SER A 108 6.86 17.32 -11.87
CA SER A 108 5.62 17.41 -12.64
C SER A 108 5.54 16.22 -13.60
N LEU A 109 4.45 15.46 -13.54
CA LEU A 109 4.12 14.35 -14.41
C LEU A 109 3.43 14.88 -15.68
N PRO A 110 4.10 14.92 -16.84
CA PRO A 110 3.43 15.11 -18.12
C PRO A 110 2.76 13.80 -18.57
N TYR A 111 1.84 13.89 -19.54
CA TYR A 111 1.10 12.71 -20.04
C TYR A 111 2.01 11.64 -20.67
N THR A 112 3.23 11.97 -21.07
CA THR A 112 4.18 11.03 -21.68
C THR A 112 4.94 10.16 -20.67
N GLU A 113 4.83 10.44 -19.36
CA GLU A 113 5.61 9.80 -18.29
C GLU A 113 4.81 8.73 -17.53
N PHE A 114 3.65 8.34 -18.05
CA PHE A 114 2.91 7.16 -17.60
C PHE A 114 2.31 6.41 -18.79
N HIS A 115 2.11 5.11 -18.64
CA HIS A 115 1.64 4.22 -19.69
C HIS A 115 0.11 4.20 -19.82
N TYR A 116 -0.56 4.05 -18.69
CA TYR A 116 -2.02 4.05 -18.60
C TYR A 116 -2.48 4.48 -17.21
N LEU A 117 -3.75 4.85 -17.14
CA LEU A 117 -4.51 5.00 -15.90
C LEU A 117 -5.70 4.05 -15.97
N ALA A 118 -5.95 3.28 -14.91
CA ALA A 118 -7.09 2.38 -14.82
C ALA A 118 -7.87 2.59 -13.53
N HIS A 119 -9.17 2.33 -13.55
CA HIS A 119 -10.07 2.46 -12.42
C HIS A 119 -11.32 1.61 -12.62
N LEU A 120 -12.13 1.47 -11.56
CA LEU A 120 -13.43 0.80 -11.64
C LEU A 120 -14.49 1.83 -12.06
N HIS A 121 -15.17 1.56 -13.17
CA HIS A 121 -16.39 2.25 -13.55
C HIS A 121 -17.59 1.54 -12.95
N GLU A 122 -18.52 2.27 -12.35
CA GLU A 122 -19.83 1.74 -12.02
C GLU A 122 -20.74 1.77 -13.26
N GLU A 123 -21.23 0.61 -13.67
CA GLU A 123 -22.24 0.50 -14.73
C GLU A 123 -23.64 0.76 -14.18
N THR A 124 -24.62 1.07 -15.04
CA THR A 124 -26.00 1.45 -14.62
C THR A 124 -26.75 0.35 -13.83
N ASN A 125 -26.26 -0.88 -13.85
CA ASN A 125 -26.78 -2.03 -13.10
C ASN A 125 -26.05 -2.27 -11.76
N GLY A 126 -25.16 -1.36 -11.35
CA GLY A 126 -24.34 -1.49 -10.14
C GLY A 126 -23.19 -2.48 -10.27
N THR A 127 -22.82 -2.90 -11.49
CA THR A 127 -21.62 -3.74 -11.68
C THR A 127 -20.40 -2.88 -11.94
N HIS A 128 -19.28 -3.19 -11.29
CA HIS A 128 -18.02 -2.51 -11.55
C HIS A 128 -17.26 -3.14 -12.71
N THR A 129 -16.85 -2.32 -13.68
CA THR A 129 -16.02 -2.72 -14.81
C THR A 129 -14.64 -2.08 -14.70
N PHE A 130 -13.60 -2.87 -14.90
CA PHE A 130 -12.24 -2.34 -14.95
C PHE A 130 -12.02 -1.62 -16.28
N ALA A 131 -11.91 -0.29 -16.21
CA ALA A 131 -11.66 0.57 -17.34
C ALA A 131 -10.22 1.07 -17.29
N ALA A 132 -9.49 0.89 -18.39
CA ALA A 132 -8.20 1.52 -18.60
C ALA A 132 -8.37 2.67 -19.59
N HIS A 133 -7.49 3.67 -19.48
CA HIS A 133 -7.41 4.86 -20.33
C HIS A 133 -5.97 5.03 -20.83
N SER A 134 -5.82 5.43 -22.08
CA SER A 134 -4.51 5.70 -22.66
C SER A 134 -3.99 7.03 -22.15
N ASN A 135 -2.69 7.11 -21.89
CA ASN A 135 -2.03 8.37 -21.55
C ASN A 135 -2.25 9.49 -22.61
N THR A 136 -2.46 9.12 -23.88
CA THR A 136 -2.73 10.05 -24.99
C THR A 136 -4.01 10.87 -24.82
N GLU A 137 -4.96 10.41 -24.00
CA GLU A 137 -6.18 11.17 -23.68
C GLU A 137 -5.86 12.45 -22.91
N PHE A 138 -4.75 12.46 -22.18
CA PHE A 138 -4.23 13.58 -21.40
C PHE A 138 -3.28 14.49 -22.20
N ASN A 139 -3.21 14.31 -23.52
CA ASN A 139 -2.47 15.21 -24.38
C ASN A 139 -3.16 16.60 -24.41
N PRO A 140 -2.46 17.69 -24.06
CA PRO A 140 -3.04 19.04 -24.08
C PRO A 140 -3.62 19.45 -25.45
N ALA A 141 -3.14 18.86 -26.54
CA ALA A 141 -3.68 19.09 -27.88
C ALA A 141 -5.14 18.65 -28.04
N ASN A 142 -5.63 17.75 -27.18
CA ASN A 142 -7.03 17.32 -27.17
C ASN A 142 -7.98 18.39 -26.62
N ASN A 143 -7.47 19.40 -25.89
CA ASN A 143 -8.25 20.46 -25.23
C ASN A 143 -9.38 19.93 -24.32
N ASP A 144 -9.14 18.81 -23.63
CA ASP A 144 -10.10 18.25 -22.67
C ASP A 144 -9.80 18.74 -21.25
N VAL A 145 -10.56 19.76 -20.84
CA VAL A 145 -10.44 20.40 -19.52
C VAL A 145 -10.56 19.39 -18.37
N LYS A 146 -11.33 18.31 -18.52
CA LYS A 146 -11.47 17.30 -17.47
C LYS A 146 -10.21 16.44 -17.34
N LYS A 147 -9.57 16.10 -18.46
CA LYS A 147 -8.31 15.34 -18.46
C LYS A 147 -7.16 16.19 -17.95
N ASP A 148 -7.12 17.47 -18.31
CA ASP A 148 -6.15 18.43 -17.77
C ASP A 148 -6.28 18.57 -16.24
N ALA A 149 -7.51 18.70 -15.75
CA ALA A 149 -7.79 18.76 -14.31
C ALA A 149 -7.38 17.47 -13.58
N ALA A 150 -7.72 16.30 -14.14
CA ALA A 150 -7.33 15.01 -13.57
C ALA A 150 -5.80 14.79 -13.55
N LEU A 151 -5.07 15.29 -14.56
CA LEU A 151 -3.62 15.23 -14.55
C LEU A 151 -3.04 16.18 -13.48
N ALA A 152 -3.63 17.35 -13.28
CA ALA A 152 -3.23 18.28 -12.22
C ALA A 152 -3.45 17.69 -10.83
N THR A 153 -4.59 17.02 -10.58
CA THR A 153 -4.86 16.37 -9.29
C THR A 153 -3.91 15.19 -9.03
N LEU A 154 -3.59 14.39 -10.04
CA LEU A 154 -2.56 13.35 -9.94
C LEU A 154 -1.17 13.93 -9.62
N ASN A 155 -0.79 15.05 -10.25
CA ASN A 155 0.46 15.74 -9.95
C ASN A 155 0.52 16.20 -8.49
N THR A 156 -0.58 16.77 -7.97
CA THR A 156 -0.69 17.14 -6.54
C THR A 156 -0.52 15.92 -5.65
N ALA A 157 -1.23 14.82 -5.93
CA ALA A 157 -1.14 13.60 -5.14
C ALA A 157 0.29 13.02 -5.11
N LEU A 158 0.99 13.00 -6.25
CA LEU A 158 2.38 12.54 -6.33
C LEU A 158 3.35 13.45 -5.56
N LYS A 159 3.08 14.76 -5.53
CA LYS A 159 3.88 15.71 -4.74
C LYS A 159 3.66 15.48 -3.25
N THR A 160 2.42 15.39 -2.79
CA THR A 160 2.07 15.09 -1.39
C THR A 160 2.69 13.75 -0.97
N HIS A 161 2.61 12.74 -1.83
CA HIS A 161 3.25 11.45 -1.59
C HIS A 161 4.77 11.59 -1.37
N ALA A 162 5.48 12.41 -2.16
CA ALA A 162 6.91 12.66 -1.94
C ALA A 162 7.21 13.38 -0.62
N GLU A 163 6.36 14.33 -0.22
CA GLU A 163 6.49 15.08 1.04
C GLU A 163 6.30 14.16 2.25
N VAL A 164 5.21 13.38 2.28
CA VAL A 164 4.91 12.40 3.34
C VAL A 164 5.99 11.32 3.42
N LYS A 165 6.47 10.83 2.27
CA LYS A 165 7.58 9.86 2.22
C LYS A 165 8.80 10.39 2.96
N GLN A 166 9.14 11.66 2.73
CA GLN A 166 10.30 12.29 3.37
C GLN A 166 10.07 12.48 4.88
N GLU A 167 8.85 12.85 5.29
CA GLU A 167 8.48 12.97 6.69
C GLU A 167 8.64 11.64 7.45
N ILE A 168 8.05 10.57 6.93
CA ILE A 168 8.17 9.22 7.51
C ILE A 168 9.63 8.78 7.54
N ALA A 169 10.38 8.98 6.44
CA ALA A 169 11.79 8.60 6.37
C ALA A 169 12.65 9.30 7.43
N ASN A 170 12.31 10.54 7.82
CA ASN A 170 13.04 11.31 8.83
C ASN A 170 12.86 10.80 10.25
N VAL A 171 11.79 10.03 10.54
CA VAL A 171 11.50 9.50 11.88
C VAL A 171 11.82 8.02 12.03
N LEU A 172 12.32 7.37 10.97
CA LEU A 172 12.76 5.98 11.05
C LEU A 172 13.97 5.83 11.99
N PRO A 173 14.05 4.75 12.78
CA PRO A 173 15.22 4.47 13.59
C PRO A 173 16.49 4.30 12.77
N SER A 174 17.63 4.62 13.39
CA SER A 174 18.95 4.46 12.76
C SER A 174 19.16 3.02 12.26
N GLY A 175 19.56 2.90 11.00
CA GLY A 175 19.83 1.61 10.35
C GLY A 175 18.63 0.97 9.68
N GLU A 176 17.49 1.67 9.57
CA GLU A 176 16.34 1.29 8.75
C GLU A 176 16.12 2.34 7.65
N THR A 177 15.65 1.89 6.49
CA THR A 177 15.28 2.75 5.36
C THR A 177 13.81 2.52 5.00
N LEU A 178 13.11 3.56 4.56
CA LEU A 178 11.72 3.44 4.13
C LEU A 178 11.65 2.65 2.83
N CYS A 179 10.90 1.54 2.84
CA CYS A 179 10.59 0.77 1.65
C CYS A 179 9.34 1.32 0.96
N ASN A 180 8.22 1.37 1.68
CA ASN A 180 6.94 1.89 1.19
C ASN A 180 6.11 2.40 2.37
N PHE A 181 5.04 3.14 2.10
CA PHE A 181 4.17 3.67 3.15
C PHE A 181 2.74 3.87 2.65
N TYR A 182 1.83 4.04 3.61
CA TYR A 182 0.46 4.47 3.37
C TYR A 182 0.00 5.31 4.56
N VAL A 183 -0.87 6.30 4.32
CA VAL A 183 -1.47 7.10 5.40
C VAL A 183 -2.96 6.91 5.36
N LEU A 184 -3.52 6.33 6.43
CA LEU A 184 -4.97 6.16 6.58
C LEU A 184 -5.61 7.50 6.95
N GLY A 185 -6.67 7.88 6.23
CA GLY A 185 -7.45 9.08 6.56
C GLY A 185 -6.67 10.38 6.36
N HIS A 186 -5.70 10.44 5.44
CA HIS A 186 -5.07 11.71 5.07
C HIS A 186 -5.99 12.48 4.10
N GLU A 187 -7.12 12.95 4.62
CA GLU A 187 -8.02 13.87 3.94
C GLU A 187 -7.61 15.28 4.39
N ASP A 188 -6.91 15.97 3.48
CA ASP A 188 -6.54 17.39 3.51
C ASP A 188 -6.00 17.97 4.83
N HIS A 189 -4.69 18.25 4.85
CA HIS A 189 -4.16 19.35 5.66
C HIS A 189 -4.72 20.68 5.12
N ASP A 190 -5.98 20.98 5.39
CA ASP A 190 -6.49 22.32 5.24
C ASP A 190 -6.00 23.14 6.44
N GLU A 191 -4.91 23.87 6.24
CA GLU A 191 -4.33 24.80 7.22
C GLU A 191 -5.32 25.90 7.67
N ASN A 192 -6.56 25.91 7.15
CA ASN A 192 -7.60 26.90 7.39
C ASN A 192 -8.88 26.35 8.03
N ALA A 193 -8.93 25.09 8.50
CA ALA A 193 -10.10 24.54 9.18
C ALA A 193 -10.30 25.17 10.58
N VAL A 194 -10.86 26.37 10.61
CA VAL A 194 -11.31 27.04 11.83
C VAL A 194 -12.69 26.49 12.20
N GLY A 195 -12.74 25.48 13.08
CA GLY A 195 -13.90 25.30 13.96
C GLY A 195 -14.64 23.95 13.97
N SER A 196 -14.06 22.83 13.54
CA SER A 196 -14.60 21.51 13.92
C SER A 196 -14.14 21.16 15.34
N ASN A 197 -15.09 20.93 16.24
CA ASN A 197 -14.84 20.44 17.62
C ASN A 197 -14.79 18.91 17.68
N GLU A 198 -14.61 18.23 16.54
CA GLU A 198 -14.30 16.81 16.54
C GLU A 198 -12.80 16.69 16.74
N VAL A 199 -12.40 15.90 17.74
CA VAL A 199 -11.00 15.56 17.94
C VAL A 199 -10.64 14.72 16.71
N GLU A 200 -10.02 15.34 15.71
CA GLU A 200 -9.48 14.63 14.55
C GLU A 200 -8.64 13.47 15.09
N GLU A 201 -9.14 12.24 14.92
CA GLU A 201 -8.30 11.06 15.14
C GLU A 201 -7.19 11.14 14.10
N LYS A 202 -5.98 11.36 14.60
CA LYS A 202 -4.82 11.60 13.76
C LYS A 202 -4.56 10.41 12.87
N SER A 203 -4.50 10.69 11.56
CA SER A 203 -4.27 9.76 10.47
C SER A 203 -3.09 8.81 10.75
N ALA A 204 -3.33 7.50 10.70
CA ALA A 204 -2.29 6.52 10.96
C ALA A 204 -1.34 6.41 9.77
N HIS A 205 -0.05 6.65 10.00
CA HIS A 205 1.01 6.55 9.02
C HIS A 205 1.68 5.17 9.11
N ILE A 206 1.40 4.31 8.15
CA ILE A 206 1.91 2.95 8.06
C ILE A 206 3.20 2.97 7.23
N ALA A 207 4.32 2.60 7.83
CA ALA A 207 5.62 2.55 7.18
C ALA A 207 6.14 1.11 7.13
N LEU A 208 6.51 0.65 5.94
CA LEU A 208 7.22 -0.60 5.72
C LEU A 208 8.70 -0.30 5.49
N THR A 209 9.60 -0.93 6.24
CA THR A 209 11.04 -0.71 6.10
C THR A 209 11.71 -1.70 5.17
N ASP A 210 12.96 -1.42 4.80
CA ASP A 210 13.84 -2.24 3.97
C ASP A 210 14.07 -3.67 4.50
N LYS A 211 13.71 -3.93 5.76
CA LYS A 211 13.82 -5.25 6.42
C LYS A 211 12.47 -5.95 6.62
N GLY A 212 11.39 -5.42 6.05
CA GLY A 212 10.05 -5.98 6.25
C GLY A 212 9.44 -5.68 7.62
N THR A 213 9.97 -4.70 8.36
CA THR A 213 9.35 -4.23 9.61
C THR A 213 8.27 -3.21 9.28
N VAL A 214 7.09 -3.41 9.83
CA VAL A 214 5.99 -2.46 9.80
C VAL A 214 6.06 -1.60 11.07
N ARG A 215 5.97 -0.28 10.87
CA ARG A 215 5.90 0.73 11.91
C ARG A 215 4.66 1.57 11.69
N ILE A 216 4.02 1.95 12.79
CA ILE A 216 2.83 2.78 12.76
C ILE A 216 3.16 4.08 13.49
N TYR A 217 2.97 5.19 12.80
CA TYR A 217 3.15 6.53 13.33
C TYR A 217 1.82 7.27 13.34
N LYS A 218 1.78 8.34 14.13
CA LYS A 218 0.71 9.35 14.11
C LYS A 218 1.32 10.73 14.23
N ASP A 219 0.55 11.75 13.92
CA ASP A 219 0.97 13.11 14.21
C ASP A 219 1.19 13.31 15.71
N SER A 220 2.32 13.89 16.07
CA SER A 220 2.59 14.29 17.44
C SER A 220 1.80 15.55 17.77
N ASN A 221 1.75 15.93 19.05
CA ASN A 221 1.16 17.21 19.46
C ASN A 221 2.09 18.40 19.16
N ILE A 222 3.23 18.15 18.51
CA ILE A 222 4.17 19.15 18.00
C ILE A 222 3.96 19.21 16.49
N THR A 223 3.76 20.42 15.97
CA THR A 223 3.57 20.67 14.53
C THR A 223 4.65 19.99 13.68
N ASN A 224 4.23 19.29 12.62
CA ASN A 224 5.07 18.65 11.60
C ASN A 224 6.05 17.61 12.18
N LYS A 225 5.56 16.76 13.07
CA LYS A 225 6.34 15.66 13.64
C LYS A 225 5.48 14.43 13.83
N LEU A 226 6.00 13.29 13.40
CA LEU A 226 5.44 11.98 13.68
C LEU A 226 6.00 11.38 14.98
N GLU A 227 5.15 10.68 15.72
CA GLU A 227 5.53 9.84 16.86
C GLU A 227 5.06 8.41 16.66
N GLU A 228 5.82 7.44 17.17
CA GLU A 228 5.46 6.02 17.09
C GLU A 228 4.17 5.76 17.88
N ASN A 229 3.16 5.21 17.21
CA ASN A 229 1.83 5.02 17.77
C ASN A 229 1.73 3.71 18.58
N GLN A 230 2.49 2.69 18.17
CA GLN A 230 2.51 1.35 18.79
C GLN A 230 3.84 0.64 18.53
N SER A 231 4.03 -0.54 19.11
CA SER A 231 5.21 -1.37 18.81
C SER A 231 5.24 -1.84 17.36
N SER A 232 6.43 -1.81 16.75
CA SER A 232 6.68 -2.38 15.43
C SER A 232 6.61 -3.90 15.39
N PHE A 233 6.28 -4.48 14.25
CA PHE A 233 6.26 -5.92 14.00
C PHE A 233 6.79 -6.25 12.60
N SER A 234 7.20 -7.49 12.35
CA SER A 234 7.77 -7.89 11.05
C SER A 234 6.79 -8.72 10.23
N LEU A 235 6.82 -8.55 8.91
CA LEU A 235 6.09 -9.41 7.98
C LEU A 235 6.82 -10.74 7.80
N ASP A 236 6.09 -11.85 7.92
CA ASP A 236 6.69 -13.19 7.81
C ASP A 236 7.31 -13.44 6.43
N GLY A 237 8.55 -13.93 6.42
CA GLY A 237 9.28 -14.23 5.18
C GLY A 237 9.77 -13.02 4.39
N VAL A 238 9.67 -11.79 4.92
CA VAL A 238 10.26 -10.59 4.31
C VAL A 238 11.59 -10.29 4.99
N SER A 239 12.66 -10.33 4.20
CA SER A 239 14.04 -10.09 4.64
C SER A 239 14.66 -8.88 3.97
N ALA A 240 14.15 -8.52 2.79
CA ALA A 240 14.54 -7.33 2.05
C ALA A 240 13.31 -6.69 1.40
N CYS A 241 13.31 -5.37 1.31
CA CYS A 241 12.24 -4.61 0.69
C CYS A 241 12.82 -3.40 -0.05
N THR A 242 12.34 -3.18 -1.27
CA THR A 242 12.56 -1.93 -2.01
C THR A 242 11.21 -1.41 -2.48
N GLU A 243 11.12 -0.10 -2.69
CA GLU A 243 9.88 0.57 -3.11
C GLU A 243 9.29 -0.03 -4.38
N ASP A 244 10.14 -0.36 -5.35
CA ASP A 244 9.77 -0.99 -6.63
C ASP A 244 9.47 -2.49 -6.53
N LYS A 245 9.50 -3.06 -5.31
CA LYS A 245 9.27 -4.49 -5.00
C LYS A 245 8.22 -4.71 -3.90
N SER A 246 7.46 -3.67 -3.57
CA SER A 246 6.41 -3.74 -2.58
C SER A 246 5.30 -2.75 -2.92
N SER A 247 4.14 -2.93 -2.32
CA SER A 247 3.02 -2.01 -2.52
C SER A 247 2.14 -2.00 -1.27
N ILE A 248 1.58 -0.86 -0.91
CA ILE A 248 0.59 -0.74 0.15
C ILE A 248 -0.65 -0.07 -0.43
N ILE A 249 -1.81 -0.68 -0.25
CA ILE A 249 -3.09 -0.19 -0.75
C ILE A 249 -4.13 -0.18 0.36
N LYS A 250 -5.09 0.74 0.30
CA LYS A 250 -6.23 0.77 1.22
C LYS A 250 -7.03 -0.54 1.16
N ASN A 251 -7.35 -1.11 2.32
CA ASN A 251 -8.37 -2.14 2.42
C ASN A 251 -9.72 -1.51 2.78
N ASP A 252 -9.77 -0.83 3.91
CA ASP A 252 -10.93 -0.15 4.49
C ASP A 252 -10.44 1.08 5.27
N GLU A 253 -11.25 1.62 6.18
CA GLU A 253 -10.89 2.79 7.00
C GLU A 253 -9.81 2.46 8.04
N ASP A 254 -9.74 1.22 8.50
CA ASP A 254 -8.85 0.77 9.58
C ASP A 254 -7.66 -0.06 9.09
N GLY A 255 -7.54 -0.28 7.78
CA GLY A 255 -6.69 -1.34 7.27
C GLY A 255 -6.13 -1.12 5.88
N VAL A 256 -4.99 -1.77 5.64
CA VAL A 256 -4.28 -1.78 4.37
C VAL A 256 -3.92 -3.20 3.98
N MET A 257 -3.73 -3.42 2.69
CA MET A 257 -3.04 -4.60 2.19
C MET A 257 -1.62 -4.25 1.79
N ILE A 258 -0.66 -5.05 2.26
CA ILE A 258 0.76 -4.92 1.93
C ILE A 258 1.17 -6.08 1.03
N TYR A 259 1.69 -5.78 -0.14
CA TYR A 259 2.32 -6.75 -1.02
C TYR A 259 3.85 -6.71 -0.85
N SER A 260 4.48 -7.88 -0.74
CA SER A 260 5.94 -8.03 -0.77
C SER A 260 6.38 -9.01 -1.85
N ALA A 261 7.24 -8.56 -2.77
CA ALA A 261 7.83 -9.41 -3.78
C ALA A 261 8.92 -10.34 -3.22
N ASP A 262 9.52 -10.03 -2.06
CA ASP A 262 10.53 -10.90 -1.43
C ASP A 262 9.88 -12.20 -0.93
N SER A 263 8.77 -12.07 -0.21
CA SER A 263 8.04 -13.22 0.33
C SER A 263 6.98 -13.78 -0.63
N GLN A 264 6.69 -13.08 -1.74
CA GLN A 264 5.60 -13.35 -2.69
C GLN A 264 4.26 -13.53 -1.95
N THR A 265 3.95 -12.58 -1.07
CA THR A 265 2.80 -12.64 -0.16
C THR A 265 2.07 -11.30 -0.11
N LEU A 266 0.74 -11.36 -0.08
CA LEU A 266 -0.16 -10.26 0.24
C LEU A 266 -0.57 -10.39 1.71
N TYR A 267 -0.41 -9.35 2.51
CA TYR A 267 -0.77 -9.31 3.93
C TYR A 267 -1.92 -8.32 4.12
N LEU A 268 -2.96 -8.72 4.84
CA LEU A 268 -3.96 -7.80 5.37
C LEU A 268 -3.52 -7.34 6.74
N LEU A 269 -3.42 -6.03 6.91
CA LEU A 269 -3.08 -5.34 8.14
C LEU A 269 -4.25 -4.45 8.52
N ASP A 270 -4.82 -4.66 9.70
CA ASP A 270 -5.89 -3.82 10.23
C ASP A 270 -5.74 -3.62 11.74
N SER A 271 -6.47 -2.64 12.26
CA SER A 271 -6.49 -2.29 13.69
C SER A 271 -7.69 -2.88 14.43
N HIS A 272 -8.86 -2.97 13.75
CA HIS A 272 -10.16 -3.26 14.37
C HIS A 272 -10.41 -2.47 15.68
N GLY A 273 -10.00 -1.20 15.71
CA GLY A 273 -10.10 -0.34 16.90
C GLY A 273 -9.11 -0.68 18.03
N LYS A 274 -8.04 -1.43 17.73
CA LYS A 274 -6.93 -1.79 18.63
C LYS A 274 -5.59 -1.50 17.95
N ASP A 275 -4.52 -2.16 18.38
CA ASP A 275 -3.21 -2.10 17.72
C ASP A 275 -3.27 -2.79 16.36
N PHE A 276 -2.63 -2.20 15.36
CA PHE A 276 -2.42 -2.79 14.04
C PHE A 276 -1.65 -4.11 14.14
N HIS A 277 -2.14 -5.13 13.44
CA HIS A 277 -1.49 -6.43 13.34
C HIS A 277 -1.87 -7.15 12.04
N VAL A 278 -1.06 -8.12 11.62
CA VAL A 278 -1.37 -8.92 10.43
C VAL A 278 -2.57 -9.82 10.75
N HIS A 279 -3.70 -9.54 10.10
CA HIS A 279 -4.94 -10.30 10.23
C HIS A 279 -4.89 -11.58 9.39
N SER A 280 -4.34 -11.48 8.18
CA SER A 280 -4.33 -12.58 7.21
C SER A 280 -3.23 -12.41 6.18
N SER A 281 -2.87 -13.51 5.52
CA SER A 281 -1.90 -13.47 4.41
C SER A 281 -2.21 -14.51 3.34
N TRP A 282 -1.86 -14.19 2.09
CA TRP A 282 -2.08 -15.04 0.92
C TRP A 282 -0.83 -15.09 0.07
N LYS A 283 -0.44 -16.30 -0.34
CA LYS A 283 0.66 -16.47 -1.29
C LYS A 283 0.19 -16.09 -2.69
N VAL A 284 1.03 -15.38 -3.44
CA VAL A 284 0.71 -14.99 -4.83
C VAL A 284 0.38 -16.21 -5.69
N SER A 285 1.03 -17.35 -5.46
CA SER A 285 0.77 -18.61 -6.16
C SER A 285 -0.64 -19.18 -5.96
N GLN A 286 -1.40 -18.68 -4.96
CA GLN A 286 -2.81 -19.01 -4.76
C GLN A 286 -3.73 -18.12 -5.62
N LEU A 287 -3.25 -16.96 -6.05
CA LEU A 287 -4.02 -15.92 -6.73
C LEU A 287 -3.75 -15.89 -8.24
N LEU A 288 -2.52 -16.22 -8.64
CA LEU A 288 -1.99 -15.99 -9.98
C LEU A 288 -1.49 -17.30 -10.63
N PRO A 289 -1.35 -17.33 -11.97
CA PRO A 289 -0.88 -18.52 -12.66
C PRO A 289 0.52 -18.94 -12.20
N ALA A 290 0.77 -20.26 -12.22
CA ALA A 290 2.07 -20.80 -11.88
C ALA A 290 3.19 -20.23 -12.76
N GLY A 291 4.31 -19.87 -12.13
CA GLY A 291 5.48 -19.31 -12.82
C GLY A 291 5.43 -17.80 -13.08
N PHE A 292 4.39 -17.10 -12.62
CA PHE A 292 4.36 -15.64 -12.57
C PHE A 292 4.82 -15.15 -11.20
N THR A 293 5.79 -14.23 -11.19
CA THR A 293 6.42 -13.69 -9.98
C THR A 293 6.39 -12.16 -10.08
N PRO A 294 5.31 -11.50 -9.65
CA PRO A 294 5.20 -10.06 -9.75
C PRO A 294 6.26 -9.36 -8.90
N THR A 295 6.66 -8.18 -9.36
CA THR A 295 7.49 -7.26 -8.58
C THR A 295 6.64 -6.22 -7.88
N GLN A 296 5.48 -5.84 -8.43
CA GLN A 296 4.62 -4.79 -7.87
C GLN A 296 3.15 -5.17 -7.95
N MET A 297 2.33 -4.45 -7.19
CA MET A 297 0.88 -4.59 -7.17
C MET A 297 0.21 -3.21 -7.07
N GLY A 298 -0.79 -2.95 -7.90
CA GLY A 298 -1.76 -1.88 -7.71
C GLY A 298 -3.08 -2.48 -7.25
N GLY A 299 -3.92 -1.69 -6.59
CA GLY A 299 -5.24 -2.15 -6.18
C GLY A 299 -6.27 -1.05 -6.26
N THR A 300 -7.49 -1.43 -6.63
CA THR A 300 -8.67 -0.58 -6.54
C THR A 300 -9.78 -1.40 -5.90
N GLY A 301 -10.72 -0.76 -5.24
CA GLY A 301 -11.99 -1.37 -4.92
C GLY A 301 -12.89 -0.39 -4.22
N GLU A 302 -14.09 -0.85 -3.89
CA GLU A 302 -14.92 -0.14 -2.93
C GLU A 302 -14.20 -0.16 -1.57
N ALA A 303 -14.16 0.96 -0.87
CA ALA A 303 -13.94 0.91 0.57
C ALA A 303 -15.16 0.19 1.13
N GLY A 304 -15.01 -1.10 1.46
CA GLY A 304 -16.12 -1.84 2.05
C GLY A 304 -16.47 -1.24 3.39
N GLU A 305 -17.75 -1.03 3.67
CA GLU A 305 -18.21 -0.80 5.05
C GLU A 305 -17.84 -2.04 5.90
N HIS A 306 -17.32 -1.80 7.11
CA HIS A 306 -16.90 -2.85 8.04
C HIS A 306 -17.99 -3.90 8.24
N VAL A 307 -17.68 -5.18 7.98
CA VAL A 307 -18.49 -6.30 8.47
C VAL A 307 -17.84 -6.81 9.76
N HIS A 308 -18.44 -6.49 10.90
CA HIS A 308 -18.08 -6.99 12.22
C HIS A 308 -18.36 -8.49 12.40
#